data_AF-A0A2M7SSE2-F1
#
_entry.id   AF-A0A2M7SSE2-F1
#
_cell.length_a   1.000
_cell.length_b   1.000
_cell.length_c   1.000
_cell.angle_alpha   90.00
_cell.angle_beta   90.00
_cell.angle_gamma   90.00
#
_symmetry.space_group_name_H-M   'P 1'
#
loop_
_entity.id
_entity.type
_entity.pdbx_description
1 polymer ?
#
loop_
_entity_poly.entity_id
_entity_poly.type
_entity_poly.pdbx_seq_one_letter_code
_entity_poly.pdbx_strand_id
1 'polypeptide(L)'
;QSFQTTTNKDGKVAESVFIAGLFVLAVKEMAELARRVESQRSKVNLTFDLRPSTFYLEAAVKMENAIWTAGWDGEWFRRAYDDSGRLVGSKECEEGQIFIEPQGICVMAGLGVDDGRAEQALDSVAARLATPHGIVLHQPAYSRYYLHLGEISSYPPGYKENAGVFCHTNPWIMIAEAKVGRGDRAHDYYLRINPS
;
A
#
# COMPACT_ATOMS: atom_id res chain seq x y z
N GLN A 1 14.95 -17.38 -17.42
CA GLN A 1 15.14 -15.91 -17.43
C GLN A 1 14.60 -15.38 -16.11
N SER A 2 15.23 -14.35 -15.53
CA SER A 2 14.70 -13.71 -14.31
C SER A 2 13.38 -13.02 -14.64
N PHE A 3 12.34 -13.24 -13.83
CA PHE A 3 11.01 -12.65 -14.02
C PHE A 3 11.04 -11.11 -13.93
N GLN A 4 12.08 -10.50 -13.34
CA GLN A 4 12.18 -9.05 -13.16
C GLN A 4 12.42 -8.24 -14.43
N THR A 5 12.99 -8.83 -15.49
CA THR A 5 13.44 -8.07 -16.67
C THR A 5 12.78 -8.47 -17.97
N THR A 6 11.80 -9.36 -17.94
CA THR A 6 11.15 -9.90 -19.15
C THR A 6 9.64 -9.78 -19.07
N THR A 7 9.06 -8.99 -19.98
CA THR A 7 7.62 -8.96 -20.23
C THR A 7 7.24 -10.25 -20.96
N ASN A 8 6.68 -11.20 -20.23
CA ASN A 8 6.26 -12.48 -20.82
C ASN A 8 4.85 -12.42 -21.44
N LYS A 9 4.04 -11.42 -21.06
CA LYS A 9 2.64 -11.23 -21.48
C LYS A 9 2.18 -9.79 -21.19
N ASP A 10 1.31 -9.24 -22.03
CA ASP A 10 0.53 -8.05 -21.69
C ASP A 10 -0.58 -8.45 -20.68
N GLY A 11 -0.29 -8.25 -19.39
CA GLY A 11 -1.22 -8.55 -18.31
C GLY A 11 -2.42 -7.59 -18.31
N LYS A 12 -3.64 -8.15 -18.28
CA LYS A 12 -4.90 -7.37 -18.24
C LYS A 12 -5.75 -7.63 -17.00
N VAL A 13 -5.33 -8.56 -16.14
CA VAL A 13 -6.13 -9.07 -15.02
C VAL A 13 -5.47 -8.82 -13.68
N ALA A 14 -4.14 -8.91 -13.60
CA ALA A 14 -3.43 -8.68 -12.34
C ALA A 14 -3.57 -7.21 -11.89
N GLU A 15 -3.98 -7.02 -10.65
CA GLU A 15 -4.28 -5.70 -10.06
C GLU A 15 -3.57 -5.53 -8.71
N SER A 16 -3.20 -4.30 -8.36
CA SER A 16 -2.43 -4.00 -7.15
C SER A 16 -3.15 -2.96 -6.28
N VAL A 17 -3.54 -3.37 -5.07
CA VAL A 17 -4.20 -2.47 -4.10
C VAL A 17 -3.22 -1.42 -3.57
N PHE A 18 -1.93 -1.76 -3.47
CA PHE A 18 -0.88 -0.79 -3.16
C PHE A 18 -0.83 0.35 -4.19
N ILE A 19 -0.90 0.03 -5.49
CA ILE A 19 -0.91 1.05 -6.56
C ILE A 19 -2.23 1.84 -6.52
N ALA A 20 -3.36 1.19 -6.23
CA ALA A 20 -4.63 1.87 -6.04
C ALA A 20 -4.57 2.91 -4.90
N GLY A 21 -3.99 2.56 -3.75
CA GLY A 21 -3.76 3.50 -2.64
C GLY A 21 -2.80 4.64 -3.02
N LEU A 22 -1.70 4.33 -3.71
CA LEU A 22 -0.77 5.35 -4.22
C LEU A 22 -1.47 6.30 -5.20
N PHE A 23 -2.35 5.77 -6.05
CA PHE A 23 -3.13 6.56 -6.99
C PHE A 23 -4.03 7.54 -6.23
N VAL A 24 -4.79 7.09 -5.22
CA VAL A 24 -5.65 7.95 -4.39
C VAL A 24 -4.82 9.07 -3.73
N LEU A 25 -3.66 8.72 -3.15
CA LEU A 25 -2.76 9.71 -2.55
C LEU A 25 -2.31 10.75 -3.58
N ALA A 26 -1.82 10.31 -4.73
CA ALA A 26 -1.30 11.18 -5.78
C ALA A 26 -2.38 12.10 -6.37
N VAL A 27 -3.59 11.58 -6.65
CA VAL A 27 -4.65 12.42 -7.23
C VAL A 27 -5.20 13.44 -6.24
N LYS A 28 -5.21 13.15 -4.93
CA LYS A 28 -5.58 14.14 -3.90
C LYS A 28 -4.57 15.30 -3.86
N GLU A 29 -3.27 15.00 -3.95
CA GLU A 29 -2.23 16.04 -4.05
C GLU A 29 -2.37 16.84 -5.36
N MET A 30 -2.62 16.17 -6.49
CA MET A 30 -2.86 16.83 -7.78
C MET A 30 -4.10 17.72 -7.75
N ALA A 31 -5.17 17.32 -7.07
CA ALA A 31 -6.37 18.13 -6.90
C ALA A 31 -6.06 19.44 -6.16
N GLU A 32 -5.25 19.38 -5.10
CA GLU A 32 -4.84 20.55 -4.33
C GLU A 32 -3.88 21.46 -5.13
N LEU A 33 -2.93 20.88 -5.87
CA LEU A 33 -2.06 21.63 -6.78
C LEU A 33 -2.88 22.33 -7.86
N ALA A 34 -3.82 21.64 -8.50
CA ALA A 34 -4.69 22.22 -9.53
C ALA A 34 -5.49 23.40 -8.97
N ARG A 35 -6.11 23.24 -7.80
CA ARG A 35 -6.86 24.30 -7.12
C ARG A 35 -5.99 25.52 -6.81
N ARG A 36 -4.76 25.32 -6.36
CA ARG A 36 -3.81 26.42 -6.09
C ARG A 36 -3.40 27.13 -7.36
N VAL A 37 -3.06 26.40 -8.42
CA VAL A 37 -2.69 26.97 -9.72
C VAL A 37 -3.86 27.77 -10.33
N GLU A 38 -5.08 27.24 -10.25
CA GLU A 38 -6.29 27.95 -10.68
C GLU A 38 -6.49 29.26 -9.91
N SER A 39 -6.31 29.25 -8.58
CA SER A 39 -6.42 30.46 -7.76
C SER A 39 -5.35 31.52 -8.06
N GLN A 40 -4.23 31.13 -8.68
CA GLN A 40 -3.11 31.99 -9.04
C GLN A 40 -2.87 32.07 -10.54
N ARG A 41 -3.92 31.80 -11.36
CA ARG A 41 -3.78 31.63 -12.81
C ARG A 41 -3.05 32.77 -13.52
N SER A 42 -3.24 34.01 -13.06
CA SER A 42 -2.58 35.19 -13.63
C SER A 42 -1.08 35.29 -13.35
N LYS A 43 -0.53 34.47 -12.46
CA LYS A 43 0.88 34.48 -12.02
C LYS A 43 1.66 33.25 -12.52
N VAL A 44 0.99 32.29 -13.15
CA VAL A 44 1.59 31.01 -13.55
C VAL A 44 1.51 30.87 -15.06
N ASN A 45 2.67 30.69 -15.71
CA ASN A 45 2.74 30.33 -17.12
C ASN A 45 2.83 28.80 -17.23
N LEU A 46 1.78 28.16 -17.76
CA LEU A 46 1.75 26.71 -17.92
C LEU A 46 2.21 26.29 -19.32
N THR A 47 3.08 25.30 -19.38
CA THR A 47 3.53 24.63 -20.61
C THR A 47 2.73 23.36 -20.92
N PHE A 48 1.69 23.07 -20.14
CA PHE A 48 0.89 21.85 -20.22
C PHE A 48 -0.58 22.12 -19.87
N ASP A 49 -1.45 21.19 -20.28
CA ASP A 49 -2.88 21.25 -19.98
C ASP A 49 -3.15 20.89 -18.52
N LEU A 50 -3.66 21.85 -17.76
CA LEU A 50 -4.13 21.62 -16.40
C LEU A 50 -5.54 21.03 -16.42
N ARG A 51 -5.74 19.90 -15.75
CA ARG A 51 -7.08 19.39 -15.46
C ARG A 51 -7.64 20.08 -14.20
N PRO A 52 -8.96 20.30 -14.13
CA PRO A 52 -9.55 20.94 -12.96
C PRO A 52 -9.42 20.07 -11.72
N SER A 53 -9.44 20.68 -10.53
CA SER A 53 -9.37 19.95 -9.25
C SER A 53 -10.42 18.82 -9.15
N THR A 54 -11.63 19.06 -9.66
CA THR A 54 -12.73 18.08 -9.66
C THR A 54 -12.42 16.79 -10.42
N PHE A 55 -11.69 16.87 -11.54
CA PHE A 55 -11.30 15.68 -12.31
C PHE A 55 -10.51 14.69 -11.46
N TYR A 56 -9.58 15.19 -10.65
CA TYR A 56 -8.74 14.36 -9.78
C TYR A 56 -9.54 13.82 -8.59
N LEU A 57 -10.45 14.62 -8.01
CA LEU A 57 -11.31 14.18 -6.91
C LEU A 57 -12.30 13.09 -7.34
N GLU A 58 -12.89 13.20 -8.53
CA GLU A 58 -13.76 12.16 -9.10
C GLU A 58 -12.98 10.86 -9.33
N ALA A 59 -11.75 10.95 -9.83
CA ALA A 59 -10.87 9.79 -9.98
C ALA A 59 -10.51 9.16 -8.62
N ALA A 60 -10.28 9.98 -7.58
CA ALA A 60 -10.02 9.52 -6.22
C ALA A 60 -11.20 8.70 -5.68
N VAL A 61 -12.42 9.26 -5.77
CA VAL A 61 -13.66 8.59 -5.32
C VAL A 61 -13.88 7.27 -6.07
N LYS A 62 -13.66 7.26 -7.38
CA LYS A 62 -13.79 6.03 -8.18
C LYS A 62 -12.82 4.94 -7.71
N MET A 63 -11.56 5.29 -7.48
CA MET A 63 -10.55 4.34 -7.02
C MET A 63 -10.81 3.89 -5.57
N GLU A 64 -11.23 4.81 -4.70
CA GLU A 64 -11.60 4.50 -3.33
C GLU A 64 -12.76 3.49 -3.27
N ASN A 65 -13.80 3.67 -4.09
CA ASN A 65 -14.89 2.70 -4.19
C ASN A 65 -14.41 1.32 -4.64
N ALA A 66 -13.46 1.25 -5.59
CA ALA A 66 -12.86 -0.01 -6.01
C ALA A 66 -12.05 -0.67 -4.89
N ILE A 67 -11.27 0.11 -4.12
CA ILE A 67 -10.52 -0.38 -2.96
C ILE A 67 -11.49 -0.92 -1.90
N TRP A 68 -12.58 -0.24 -1.60
CA TRP A 68 -13.54 -0.74 -0.60
C TRP A 68 -14.31 -1.97 -1.05
N THR A 69 -14.61 -2.07 -2.35
CA THR A 69 -15.36 -3.20 -2.90
C THR A 69 -14.50 -4.45 -3.07
N ALA A 70 -13.25 -4.29 -3.54
CA ALA A 70 -12.39 -5.40 -3.95
C ALA A 70 -11.06 -5.47 -3.18
N GLY A 71 -10.63 -4.38 -2.56
CA GLY A 71 -9.35 -4.28 -1.86
C GLY A 71 -9.44 -4.45 -0.33
N TRP A 72 -10.63 -4.58 0.27
CA TRP A 72 -10.78 -4.79 1.72
C TRP A 72 -11.04 -6.27 2.05
N ASP A 73 -10.29 -6.82 3.00
CA ASP A 73 -10.37 -8.25 3.36
C ASP A 73 -11.17 -8.52 4.65
N GLY A 74 -11.72 -7.47 5.25
CA GLY A 74 -12.51 -7.50 6.49
C GLY A 74 -11.78 -6.89 7.68
N GLU A 75 -10.47 -7.07 7.77
CA GLU A 75 -9.63 -6.53 8.86
C GLU A 75 -8.43 -5.71 8.35
N TRP A 76 -8.00 -5.94 7.11
CA TRP A 76 -6.88 -5.24 6.46
C TRP A 76 -7.12 -5.09 4.95
N PHE A 77 -6.30 -4.28 4.29
CA PHE A 77 -6.29 -4.15 2.83
C PHE A 77 -5.60 -5.37 2.19
N ARG A 78 -6.18 -5.91 1.13
CA ARG A 78 -5.57 -6.95 0.30
C ARG A 78 -4.31 -6.44 -0.37
N ARG A 79 -3.43 -7.35 -0.81
CA ARG A 79 -2.22 -6.97 -1.54
C ARG A 79 -2.46 -6.74 -3.02
N ALA A 80 -3.12 -7.69 -3.66
CA ALA A 80 -3.26 -7.76 -5.10
C ALA A 80 -4.25 -8.86 -5.53
N TYR A 81 -4.50 -8.91 -6.83
CA TYR A 81 -5.02 -10.06 -7.56
C TYR A 81 -3.96 -10.54 -8.55
N ASP A 82 -3.75 -11.86 -8.67
CA ASP A 82 -2.81 -12.43 -9.64
C ASP A 82 -3.39 -12.43 -11.07
N ASP A 83 -2.63 -12.88 -12.07
CA ASP A 83 -3.08 -12.93 -13.49
C ASP A 83 -4.28 -13.85 -13.72
N SER A 84 -4.60 -14.75 -12.77
CA SER A 84 -5.79 -15.60 -12.79
C SER A 84 -6.95 -15.02 -11.96
N GLY A 85 -6.80 -13.81 -11.41
CA GLY A 85 -7.79 -13.17 -10.54
C GLY A 85 -7.86 -13.77 -9.14
N ARG A 86 -6.85 -14.55 -8.71
CA ARG A 86 -6.80 -15.09 -7.35
C ARG A 86 -6.28 -14.04 -6.38
N LEU A 87 -6.78 -14.10 -5.14
CA LEU A 87 -6.40 -13.19 -4.07
C LEU A 87 -4.93 -13.35 -3.68
N VAL A 88 -4.28 -12.23 -3.43
CA VAL A 88 -2.94 -12.16 -2.82
C VAL A 88 -3.05 -11.24 -1.61
N GLY A 89 -2.51 -11.65 -0.46
CA GLY A 89 -2.63 -10.87 0.78
C GLY A 89 -4.05 -10.90 1.34
N SER A 90 -4.66 -12.09 1.43
CA SER A 90 -5.96 -12.29 2.05
C SER A 90 -5.86 -13.35 3.16
N LYS A 91 -6.76 -13.27 4.15
CA LYS A 91 -6.98 -14.33 5.14
C LYS A 91 -7.36 -15.67 4.52
N GLU A 92 -7.82 -15.68 3.27
CA GLU A 92 -8.12 -16.89 2.50
C GLU A 92 -6.85 -17.58 1.97
N CYS A 93 -5.70 -16.91 1.98
CA CYS A 93 -4.42 -17.49 1.58
C CYS A 93 -3.84 -18.38 2.70
N GLU A 94 -3.12 -19.45 2.34
CA GLU A 94 -2.38 -20.28 3.30
C GLU A 94 -1.13 -19.55 3.83
N GLU A 95 -0.36 -18.95 2.92
CA GLU A 95 0.82 -18.11 3.20
C GLU A 95 0.61 -16.73 2.56
N GLY A 96 1.33 -15.71 3.03
CA GLY A 96 1.19 -14.34 2.53
C GLY A 96 -0.20 -13.76 2.78
N GLN A 97 -0.73 -13.90 4.00
CA GLN A 97 -2.10 -13.50 4.34
C GLN A 97 -2.28 -11.98 4.47
N ILE A 98 -1.28 -11.29 5.01
CA ILE A 98 -1.27 -9.84 5.16
C ILE A 98 0.07 -9.30 4.71
N PHE A 99 0.03 -8.19 3.98
CA PHE A 99 1.19 -7.49 3.43
C PHE A 99 1.22 -6.06 3.94
N ILE A 100 2.40 -5.53 4.25
CA ILE A 100 2.58 -4.22 4.88
C ILE A 100 2.25 -3.04 3.94
N GLU A 101 2.56 -3.15 2.65
CA GLU A 101 2.58 -2.00 1.74
C GLU A 101 1.21 -1.32 1.56
N PRO A 102 0.11 -2.05 1.28
CA PRO A 102 -1.18 -1.41 1.13
C PRO A 102 -1.71 -0.85 2.46
N GLN A 103 -1.34 -1.42 3.61
CA GLN A 103 -1.80 -0.90 4.91
C GLN A 103 -1.27 0.51 5.15
N GLY A 104 0.03 0.71 4.96
CA GLY A 104 0.65 2.02 5.12
C GLY A 104 0.12 3.03 4.11
N ILE A 105 0.17 2.68 2.81
CA ILE A 105 -0.20 3.60 1.74
C ILE A 105 -1.69 3.97 1.75
N CYS A 106 -2.58 2.99 1.91
CA CYS A 106 -4.01 3.28 1.89
C CYS A 106 -4.41 4.19 3.06
N VAL A 107 -3.89 3.93 4.26
CA VAL A 107 -4.13 4.80 5.42
C VAL A 107 -3.50 6.17 5.21
N MET A 108 -2.28 6.27 4.68
CA MET A 108 -1.67 7.56 4.31
C MET A 108 -2.54 8.36 3.34
N ALA A 109 -3.19 7.69 2.38
CA ALA A 109 -4.16 8.28 1.44
C ALA A 109 -5.49 8.71 2.11
N GLY A 110 -5.65 8.46 3.40
CA GLY A 110 -6.82 8.81 4.22
C GLY A 110 -7.92 7.75 4.25
N LEU A 111 -7.68 6.57 3.67
CA LEU A 111 -8.69 5.51 3.60
C LEU A 111 -8.92 4.91 4.99
N GLY A 112 -10.18 4.93 5.46
CA GLY A 112 -10.63 4.29 6.69
C GLY A 112 -10.28 5.06 7.97
N VAL A 113 -9.78 6.29 7.86
CA VAL A 113 -9.43 7.13 9.03
C VAL A 113 -10.68 7.55 9.79
N ASP A 114 -11.77 7.87 9.10
CA ASP A 114 -12.99 8.41 9.71
C ASP A 114 -13.98 7.32 10.19
N ASP A 115 -13.73 6.04 9.88
CA ASP A 115 -14.64 4.93 10.19
C ASP A 115 -14.01 3.78 10.98
N GLY A 116 -12.76 3.94 11.42
CA GLY A 116 -12.03 2.97 12.24
C GLY A 116 -11.36 1.83 11.45
N ARG A 117 -11.59 1.68 10.14
CA ARG A 117 -10.94 0.62 9.35
C ARG A 117 -9.43 0.82 9.23
N ALA A 118 -8.95 2.07 9.24
CA ALA A 118 -7.52 2.37 9.26
C ALA A 118 -6.86 1.83 10.54
N GLU A 119 -7.47 2.09 11.69
CA GLU A 119 -7.01 1.57 12.97
C GLU A 119 -7.03 0.04 13.01
N GLN A 120 -8.09 -0.58 12.49
CA GLN A 120 -8.21 -2.04 12.38
C GLN A 120 -7.10 -2.67 11.52
N ALA A 121 -6.79 -2.07 10.37
CA ALA A 121 -5.69 -2.51 9.51
C ALA A 121 -4.33 -2.37 10.21
N LEU A 122 -4.11 -1.25 10.91
CA LEU A 122 -2.88 -0.99 11.66
C LEU A 122 -2.72 -1.92 12.88
N ASP A 123 -3.81 -2.27 13.55
CA ASP A 123 -3.80 -3.27 14.61
C ASP A 123 -3.48 -4.68 14.07
N SER A 124 -3.94 -4.99 12.85
CA SER A 124 -3.55 -6.21 12.15
C SER A 124 -2.05 -6.23 11.80
N VAL A 125 -1.48 -5.09 11.39
CA VAL A 125 -0.02 -4.96 11.19
C VAL A 125 0.72 -5.18 12.51
N ALA A 126 0.28 -4.55 13.60
CA ALA A 126 0.91 -4.69 14.91
C ALA A 126 0.88 -6.15 15.40
N ALA A 127 -0.25 -6.83 15.25
CA ALA A 127 -0.43 -8.21 15.71
C ALA A 127 0.32 -9.24 14.86
N ARG A 128 0.45 -9.00 13.54
CA ARG A 128 0.87 -10.04 12.59
C ARG A 128 2.22 -9.80 11.95
N LEU A 129 2.69 -8.55 11.88
CA LEU A 129 3.88 -8.17 11.12
C LEU A 129 4.96 -7.48 11.98
N ALA A 130 4.59 -6.85 13.09
CA ALA A 130 5.56 -6.13 13.92
C ALA A 130 6.43 -7.10 14.75
N THR A 131 7.74 -6.87 14.75
CA THR A 131 8.75 -7.60 15.54
C THR A 131 9.63 -6.61 16.30
N PRO A 132 10.43 -7.03 17.29
CA PRO A 132 11.39 -6.14 17.96
C PRO A 132 12.38 -5.44 17.02
N HIS A 133 12.60 -5.98 15.81
CA HIS A 133 13.56 -5.46 14.83
C HIS A 133 12.92 -4.65 13.69
N GLY A 134 11.63 -4.35 13.78
CA GLY A 134 10.86 -3.68 12.74
C GLY A 134 9.69 -4.52 12.24
N ILE A 135 9.05 -4.08 11.17
CA ILE A 135 7.84 -4.68 10.61
C ILE A 135 8.21 -5.48 9.35
N VAL A 136 7.87 -6.77 9.33
CA VAL A 136 8.13 -7.64 8.18
C VAL A 136 7.15 -7.38 7.03
N LEU A 137 7.58 -7.69 5.80
CA LEU A 137 6.84 -7.33 4.60
C LEU A 137 5.48 -8.05 4.47
N HIS A 138 5.41 -9.32 4.86
CA HIS A 138 4.17 -10.11 4.90
C HIS A 138 4.29 -11.28 5.88
N GLN A 139 3.15 -11.86 6.29
CA GLN A 139 3.11 -13.14 7.02
C GLN A 139 1.85 -13.95 6.68
N PRO A 140 1.90 -15.30 6.73
CA PRO A 140 3.13 -16.11 6.86
C PRO A 140 4.08 -15.94 5.66
N ALA A 141 5.38 -16.14 5.86
CA ALA A 141 6.34 -16.18 4.76
C ALA A 141 6.05 -17.35 3.80
N TYR A 142 6.38 -17.22 2.51
CA TYR A 142 6.25 -18.33 1.56
C TYR A 142 7.34 -19.38 1.79
N SER A 143 6.96 -20.63 2.10
CA SER A 143 7.90 -21.72 2.40
C SER A 143 8.44 -22.46 1.16
N ARG A 144 7.83 -22.23 0.00
CA ARG A 144 8.17 -22.86 -1.27
C ARG A 144 8.00 -21.88 -2.43
N TYR A 145 8.54 -22.23 -3.58
CA TYR A 145 8.38 -21.43 -4.79
C TYR A 145 6.95 -21.52 -5.35
N TYR A 146 6.33 -20.37 -5.57
CA TYR A 146 5.03 -20.22 -6.20
C TYR A 146 5.19 -19.49 -7.53
N LEU A 147 5.10 -20.24 -8.63
CA LEU A 147 5.31 -19.71 -9.99
C LEU A 147 4.45 -18.48 -10.31
N HIS A 148 3.21 -18.43 -9.82
CA HIS A 148 2.27 -17.33 -10.08
C HIS A 148 2.56 -16.05 -9.27
N LEU A 149 3.38 -16.15 -8.22
CA LEU A 149 3.84 -15.00 -7.43
C LEU A 149 5.24 -14.54 -7.85
N GLY A 150 5.97 -15.39 -8.57
CA GLY A 150 7.31 -15.10 -9.06
C GLY A 150 8.32 -14.97 -7.94
N GLU A 151 9.21 -14.00 -8.09
CA GLU A 151 10.47 -13.91 -7.34
C GLU A 151 10.29 -13.78 -5.83
N ILE A 152 9.20 -13.18 -5.35
CA ILE A 152 8.94 -13.02 -3.91
C ILE A 152 8.98 -14.36 -3.17
N SER A 153 8.57 -15.46 -3.82
CA SER A 153 8.56 -16.80 -3.23
C SER A 153 9.86 -17.60 -3.45
N SER A 154 10.86 -17.01 -4.12
CA SER A 154 12.15 -17.65 -4.40
C SER A 154 13.18 -17.42 -3.28
N TYR A 155 13.01 -16.37 -2.49
CA TYR A 155 13.84 -16.08 -1.33
C TYR A 155 13.49 -17.03 -0.18
N PRO A 156 14.46 -17.47 0.64
CA PRO A 156 14.15 -18.17 1.89
C PRO A 156 13.28 -17.31 2.83
N PRO A 157 12.39 -17.92 3.64
CA PRO A 157 11.57 -17.21 4.62
C PRO A 157 12.38 -16.28 5.54
N GLY A 158 11.96 -15.03 5.66
CA GLY A 158 12.58 -14.00 6.51
C GLY A 158 13.65 -13.15 5.82
N TYR A 159 13.94 -13.39 4.55
CA TYR A 159 14.93 -12.64 3.80
C TYR A 159 14.30 -11.87 2.64
N LYS A 160 14.84 -10.66 2.40
CA LYS A 160 14.46 -9.82 1.25
C LYS A 160 12.95 -9.60 1.21
N GLU A 161 12.31 -9.75 0.05
CA GLU A 161 10.87 -9.54 -0.12
C GLU A 161 10.01 -10.65 0.53
N ASN A 162 10.58 -11.83 0.84
CA ASN A 162 9.88 -12.92 1.52
C ASN A 162 9.92 -12.74 3.05
N ALA A 163 9.06 -11.88 3.58
CA ALA A 163 8.91 -11.63 5.02
C ALA A 163 10.16 -11.08 5.71
N GLY A 164 11.07 -10.44 4.98
CA GLY A 164 12.14 -9.65 5.61
C GLY A 164 11.60 -8.36 6.23
N VAL A 165 12.32 -7.80 7.21
CA VAL A 165 12.14 -6.41 7.61
C VAL A 165 12.72 -5.54 6.49
N PHE A 166 11.83 -5.08 5.62
CA PHE A 166 12.19 -4.26 4.47
C PHE A 166 12.05 -2.78 4.83
N CYS A 167 13.09 -2.19 5.42
CA CYS A 167 13.00 -0.93 6.16
C CYS A 167 12.32 0.24 5.42
N HIS A 168 12.33 0.27 4.08
CA HIS A 168 11.62 1.28 3.30
C HIS A 168 10.11 1.29 3.60
N THR A 169 9.47 0.14 3.76
CA THR A 169 8.01 0.09 3.94
C THR A 169 7.56 0.49 5.34
N ASN A 170 8.45 0.44 6.33
CA ASN A 170 8.14 0.67 7.74
C ASN A 170 7.71 2.14 8.02
N PRO A 171 8.39 3.18 7.48
CA PRO A 171 7.92 4.56 7.56
C PRO A 171 6.49 4.80 7.09
N TRP A 172 5.96 4.03 6.13
CA TRP A 172 4.57 4.19 5.70
C TRP A 172 3.60 3.83 6.83
N ILE A 173 3.92 2.80 7.62
CA ILE A 173 3.17 2.46 8.82
C ILE A 173 3.35 3.53 9.90
N MET A 174 4.56 4.07 10.10
CA MET A 174 4.79 5.14 11.08
C MET A 174 3.93 6.38 10.76
N ILE A 175 3.91 6.80 9.49
CA ILE A 175 3.08 7.93 9.04
C ILE A 175 1.59 7.60 9.19
N ALA A 176 1.18 6.37 8.86
CA ALA A 176 -0.20 5.93 9.02
C ALA A 176 -0.66 5.92 10.50
N GLU A 177 0.15 5.40 11.42
CA GLU A 177 -0.10 5.43 12.87
C GLU A 177 -0.20 6.87 13.38
N ALA A 178 0.72 7.75 12.96
CA ALA A 178 0.66 9.17 13.30
C ALA A 178 -0.61 9.84 12.76
N LYS A 179 -1.05 9.48 11.54
CA LYS A 179 -2.25 10.01 10.90
C LYS A 179 -3.55 9.64 11.63
N VAL A 180 -3.60 8.47 12.26
CA VAL A 180 -4.72 8.06 13.14
C VAL A 180 -4.52 8.48 14.61
N GLY A 181 -3.52 9.32 14.90
CA GLY A 181 -3.29 9.86 16.24
C GLY A 181 -2.53 8.97 17.21
N ARG A 182 -1.92 7.87 16.74
CA ARG A 182 -1.17 6.89 17.56
C ARG A 182 0.34 7.19 17.57
N GLY A 183 0.70 8.39 18.02
CA GLY A 183 2.08 8.89 18.00
C GLY A 183 3.10 8.01 18.75
N ASP A 184 2.73 7.44 19.88
CA ASP A 184 3.63 6.56 20.66
C ASP A 184 4.01 5.30 19.87
N ARG A 185 3.05 4.71 19.15
CA ARG A 185 3.30 3.53 18.33
C ARG A 185 4.11 3.87 17.07
N ALA A 186 3.84 5.02 16.46
CA ALA A 186 4.67 5.53 15.37
C ALA A 186 6.13 5.70 15.80
N HIS A 187 6.36 6.25 17.00
CA HIS A 187 7.71 6.43 17.56
C HIS A 187 8.38 5.11 17.95
N ASP A 188 7.64 4.17 18.53
CA ASP A 188 8.13 2.81 18.80
C ASP A 188 8.65 2.14 17.51
N TYR A 189 7.85 2.11 16.44
CA TYR A 189 8.31 1.56 15.16
C TYR A 189 9.53 2.27 14.58
N TYR A 190 9.63 3.59 14.75
CA TYR A 190 10.82 4.35 14.37
C TYR A 190 12.07 3.86 15.11
N LEU A 191 11.99 3.69 16.43
CA LEU A 191 13.13 3.25 17.26
C LEU A 191 13.59 1.82 16.94
N ARG A 192 12.70 0.95 16.45
CA ARG A 192 13.06 -0.45 16.12
C ARG A 192 14.01 -0.58 14.93
N ILE A 193 14.04 0.40 14.03
CA ILE A 193 14.87 0.37 12.81
C ILE A 193 15.88 1.53 12.72
N ASN A 194 15.85 2.47 13.65
CA ASN A 194 16.79 3.58 13.69
C ASN A 194 18.10 3.14 14.39
N PRO A 195 19.29 3.27 13.76
CA PRO A 195 20.55 2.85 14.36
C PRO A 195 21.05 3.63 15.59
N SER A 196 20.58 4.87 15.81
CA SER A 196 21.04 5.76 16.88
C SER A 196 20.22 5.61 18.16
#